data_AF-A0A918TEY3-F1
#
_entry.id   AF-A0A918TEY3-F1
#
_cell.length_a   1.000
_cell.length_b   1.000
_cell.length_c   1.000
_cell.angle_alpha   90.00
_cell.angle_beta   90.00
_cell.angle_gamma   90.00
#
_symmetry.space_group_name_H-M   'P 1'
#
loop_
_entity.id
_entity.type
_entity.pdbx_description
1 polymer ?
#
loop_
_entity_poly.entity_id
_entity_poly.type
_entity_poly.pdbx_seq_one_letter_code
_entity_poly.pdbx_strand_id
1 'polypeptide(L)'
;MLTKLLALSALFYLAADPATAQQPSKSIETELLTLAFNGVVKDLYYLHGKEVREMEASSLSLAGPIYYKGPRALRFYKTEAEALRSLEETENAPKPVLSTFIAEKTNRTLLLFVFADKKDKTPKLKTYGVSDSDLSEADYKIFNFSKQNLYLNFNDKKVAVRAGEDRNVRTPEWKREVQDMNVLFGAKLNGSKEVQRVYSSVWAHRPERRNFIFIFDSGDRNRPLGIYRYYDVPSVAARKNDPSGGDAPEGIDKALE
;
A
#
# COMPACT_ATOMS: atom_id res chain seq x y z
N MET A 1 64.09 40.79 15.85
CA MET A 1 64.85 39.66 15.25
C MET A 1 63.86 38.56 14.92
N LEU A 2 63.71 38.28 13.63
CA LEU A 2 62.74 37.36 13.02
C LEU A 2 63.20 35.91 13.22
N THR A 3 62.34 35.05 13.80
CA THR A 3 62.54 33.60 13.78
C THR A 3 61.44 32.96 12.93
N LYS A 4 61.87 32.35 11.82
CA LYS A 4 61.06 31.79 10.75
C LYS A 4 60.28 30.56 11.24
N LEU A 5 58.95 30.59 11.15
CA LEU A 5 58.09 29.40 11.24
C LEU A 5 58.12 28.69 9.88
N LEU A 6 58.69 27.48 9.86
CA LEU A 6 58.73 26.61 8.68
C LEU A 6 57.43 25.81 8.58
N ALA A 7 56.77 25.97 7.43
CA ALA A 7 55.54 25.31 7.06
C ALA A 7 55.74 23.78 6.93
N LEU A 8 54.95 23.02 7.66
CA LEU A 8 54.82 21.57 7.48
C LEU A 8 53.58 21.30 6.61
N SER A 9 53.79 21.22 5.31
CA SER A 9 52.75 20.86 4.33
C SER A 9 52.46 19.36 4.44
N ALA A 10 51.42 19.01 5.19
CA ALA A 10 50.87 17.66 5.20
C ALA A 10 50.08 17.42 3.90
N LEU A 11 50.67 16.67 2.96
CA LEU A 11 49.94 16.02 1.88
C LEU A 11 49.04 14.93 2.50
N PHE A 12 47.78 15.26 2.74
CA PHE A 12 46.75 14.24 2.92
C PHE A 12 46.38 13.68 1.55
N TYR A 13 46.99 12.54 1.20
CA TYR A 13 46.45 11.64 0.19
C TYR A 13 45.10 11.13 0.71
N LEU A 14 44.01 11.73 0.24
CA LEU A 14 42.68 11.11 0.26
C LEU A 14 42.76 9.88 -0.65
N ALA A 15 43.13 8.75 -0.07
CA ALA A 15 42.80 7.46 -0.65
C ALA A 15 41.28 7.39 -0.71
N ALA A 16 40.73 7.50 -1.91
CA ALA A 16 39.35 7.18 -2.18
C ALA A 16 39.15 5.70 -1.83
N ASP A 17 38.35 5.41 -0.82
CA ASP A 17 37.91 4.05 -0.50
C ASP A 17 37.19 3.48 -1.73
N PRO A 18 37.72 2.42 -2.36
CA PRO A 18 37.03 1.76 -3.45
C PRO A 18 35.93 0.87 -2.87
N ALA A 19 34.75 0.97 -3.49
CA ALA A 19 33.69 -0.04 -3.43
C ALA A 19 33.17 -0.36 -2.02
N THR A 20 32.22 0.44 -1.55
CA THR A 20 31.15 -0.11 -0.71
C THR A 20 30.42 -1.14 -1.58
N ALA A 21 30.83 -2.40 -1.49
CA ALA A 21 30.07 -3.53 -2.00
C ALA A 21 28.67 -3.42 -1.38
N GLN A 22 27.69 -3.01 -2.19
CA GLN A 22 26.30 -2.96 -1.77
C GLN A 22 25.92 -4.38 -1.37
N GLN A 23 25.84 -4.63 -0.06
CA GLN A 23 25.34 -5.89 0.45
C GLN A 23 24.05 -6.22 -0.30
N PRO A 24 23.91 -7.46 -0.82
CA PRO A 24 22.73 -7.84 -1.57
C PRO A 24 21.51 -7.51 -0.72
N SER A 25 20.66 -6.62 -1.22
CA SER A 25 19.52 -6.12 -0.46
C SER A 25 18.68 -7.32 -0.02
N LYS A 26 18.50 -7.47 1.30
CA LYS A 26 17.77 -8.60 1.89
C LYS A 26 16.43 -8.79 1.17
N SER A 27 16.23 -9.97 0.58
CA SER A 27 14.96 -10.33 -0.04
C SER A 27 13.87 -10.37 1.01
N ILE A 28 12.69 -9.87 0.67
CA ILE A 28 11.47 -9.96 1.46
C ILE A 28 10.45 -10.84 0.76
N GLU A 29 9.45 -11.27 1.51
CA GLU A 29 8.27 -11.97 1.01
C GLU A 29 7.02 -11.22 1.50
N THR A 30 6.10 -10.92 0.60
CA THR A 30 4.86 -10.18 0.91
C THR A 30 3.80 -10.47 -0.15
N GLU A 31 2.53 -10.23 0.13
CA GLU A 31 1.50 -10.14 -0.89
C GLU A 31 1.28 -8.68 -1.31
N LEU A 32 1.22 -8.42 -2.61
CA LEU A 32 0.92 -7.12 -3.17
C LEU A 32 -0.57 -7.06 -3.50
N LEU A 33 -1.27 -6.10 -2.90
CA LEU A 33 -2.60 -5.66 -3.34
C LEU A 33 -2.41 -4.45 -4.25
N THR A 34 -3.09 -4.39 -5.39
CA THR A 34 -2.90 -3.31 -6.35
C THR A 34 -4.20 -2.55 -6.60
N LEU A 35 -4.08 -1.23 -6.72
CA LEU A 35 -5.18 -0.34 -7.08
C LEU A 35 -4.64 0.82 -7.90
N ALA A 36 -5.40 1.25 -8.91
CA ALA A 36 -5.10 2.44 -9.69
C ALA A 36 -6.23 3.47 -9.60
N PHE A 37 -5.91 4.75 -9.50
CA PHE A 37 -6.86 5.85 -9.61
C PHE A 37 -6.58 6.70 -10.85
N ASN A 38 -7.66 7.12 -11.52
CA ASN A 38 -7.63 7.93 -12.75
C ASN A 38 -6.93 7.27 -13.94
N GLY A 39 -6.75 5.95 -13.93
CA GLY A 39 -6.11 5.23 -15.02
C GLY A 39 -6.04 3.73 -14.73
N VAL A 40 -5.34 3.03 -15.62
CA VAL A 40 -5.05 1.60 -15.49
C VAL A 40 -3.55 1.44 -15.66
N VAL A 41 -2.94 0.59 -14.84
CA VAL A 41 -1.54 0.18 -15.01
C VAL A 41 -1.52 -1.06 -15.88
N LYS A 42 -0.82 -0.95 -16.99
CA LYS A 42 -0.40 -2.02 -17.91
C LYS A 42 1.01 -1.68 -18.39
N ASP A 43 1.73 -2.64 -18.94
CA ASP A 43 3.06 -2.43 -19.51
C ASP A 43 4.13 -1.94 -18.51
N LEU A 44 3.95 -2.24 -17.22
CA LEU A 44 4.99 -2.06 -16.20
C LEU A 44 5.49 -3.43 -15.77
N TYR A 45 6.80 -3.63 -15.84
CA TYR A 45 7.43 -4.93 -15.55
C TYR A 45 8.28 -4.82 -14.30
N TYR A 46 8.26 -5.84 -13.44
CA TYR A 46 9.04 -5.88 -12.20
C TYR A 46 9.66 -7.26 -11.99
N LEU A 47 10.71 -7.31 -11.17
CA LEU A 47 11.39 -8.55 -10.81
C LEU A 47 10.70 -9.23 -9.63
N HIS A 48 10.35 -10.50 -9.79
CA HIS A 48 9.94 -11.44 -8.75
C HIS A 48 11.03 -12.53 -8.63
N GLY A 49 11.95 -12.34 -7.69
CA GLY A 49 13.16 -13.15 -7.61
C GLY A 49 14.02 -12.95 -8.85
N LYS A 50 14.08 -13.96 -9.72
CA LYS A 50 14.78 -13.91 -11.01
C LYS A 50 13.81 -13.87 -12.21
N GLU A 51 12.51 -13.94 -11.96
CA GLU A 51 11.47 -13.88 -12.98
C GLU A 51 11.05 -12.43 -13.20
N VAL A 52 10.65 -12.09 -14.42
CA VAL A 52 9.96 -10.83 -14.69
C VAL A 52 8.47 -11.08 -14.74
N ARG A 53 7.70 -10.18 -14.13
CA ARG A 53 6.24 -10.18 -14.18
C ARG A 53 5.71 -8.83 -14.61
N GLU A 54 4.60 -8.86 -15.34
CA GLU A 54 3.84 -7.65 -15.64
C GLU A 54 2.99 -7.25 -14.42
N MET A 55 2.91 -5.94 -14.18
CA MET A 55 2.11 -5.32 -13.14
C MET A 55 0.81 -4.82 -13.74
N GLU A 56 -0.31 -5.30 -13.19
CA GLU A 56 -1.64 -4.81 -13.52
C GLU A 56 -2.30 -4.16 -12.30
N ALA A 57 -2.95 -3.03 -12.52
CA ALA A 57 -3.79 -2.38 -11.51
C ALA A 57 -4.91 -1.58 -12.18
N SER A 58 -6.12 -1.62 -11.61
CA SER A 58 -7.27 -0.88 -12.12
C SER A 58 -8.00 -0.14 -10.98
N SER A 59 -8.94 0.74 -11.36
CA SER A 59 -9.85 1.40 -10.40
C SER A 59 -11.14 0.64 -10.17
N LEU A 60 -11.35 -0.52 -10.81
CA LEU A 60 -12.64 -1.23 -10.74
C LEU A 60 -12.71 -2.13 -9.50
N SER A 61 -11.59 -2.75 -9.14
CA SER A 61 -11.47 -3.63 -7.98
C SER A 61 -10.03 -3.66 -7.51
N LEU A 62 -9.83 -4.05 -6.24
CA LEU A 62 -8.53 -4.55 -5.81
C LEU A 62 -8.23 -5.82 -6.61
N ALA A 63 -7.06 -5.86 -7.25
CA ALA A 63 -6.62 -7.10 -7.89
C ALA A 63 -6.47 -8.20 -6.84
N GLY A 64 -6.54 -9.46 -7.30
CA GLY A 64 -6.18 -10.59 -6.46
C GLY A 64 -4.76 -10.41 -5.89
N PRO A 65 -4.50 -10.87 -4.65
CA PRO A 65 -3.18 -10.68 -4.03
C PRO A 65 -2.08 -11.35 -4.86
N ILE A 66 -1.01 -10.61 -5.14
CA ILE A 66 0.14 -11.09 -5.91
C ILE A 66 1.27 -11.42 -4.94
N TYR A 67 1.65 -12.70 -4.85
CA TYR A 67 2.83 -13.06 -4.07
C TYR A 67 4.09 -12.42 -4.66
N TYR A 68 4.87 -11.75 -3.81
CA TYR A 68 6.12 -11.09 -4.15
C TYR A 68 7.27 -11.62 -3.30
N LYS A 69 8.36 -12.00 -3.98
CA LYS A 69 9.63 -12.34 -3.37
C LYS A 69 10.72 -11.54 -4.09
N GLY A 70 11.46 -10.72 -3.36
CA GLY A 70 12.52 -9.91 -3.98
C GLY A 70 12.99 -8.77 -3.08
N PRO A 71 13.80 -7.84 -3.62
CA PRO A 71 14.28 -6.68 -2.89
C PRO A 71 13.15 -5.82 -2.31
N ARG A 72 13.42 -5.11 -1.22
CA ARG A 72 12.48 -4.10 -0.70
C ARG A 72 12.24 -2.94 -1.65
N ALA A 73 13.27 -2.57 -2.41
CA ALA A 73 13.17 -1.58 -3.46
C ALA A 73 12.44 -2.20 -4.65
N LEU A 74 11.12 -2.03 -4.69
CA LEU A 74 10.32 -2.49 -5.82
C LEU A 74 10.48 -1.49 -6.96
N ARG A 75 11.00 -1.99 -8.08
CA ARG A 75 11.34 -1.21 -9.28
C ARG A 75 10.51 -1.70 -10.45
N PHE A 76 10.00 -0.77 -11.24
CA PHE A 76 9.25 -1.06 -12.45
C PHE A 76 9.98 -0.51 -13.68
N TYR A 77 9.87 -1.26 -14.77
CA TYR A 77 10.51 -1.01 -16.06
C TYR A 77 9.47 -0.98 -17.17
N LYS A 78 9.77 -0.37 -18.32
CA LYS A 78 8.80 -0.26 -19.43
C LYS A 78 8.65 -1.55 -20.22
N THR A 79 9.68 -2.38 -20.20
CA THR A 79 9.73 -3.62 -20.97
C THR A 79 10.28 -4.75 -20.14
N GLU A 80 9.90 -5.98 -20.48
CA GLU A 80 10.44 -7.18 -19.88
C GLU A 80 11.97 -7.26 -20.01
N ALA A 81 12.49 -6.93 -21.20
CA ALA A 81 13.93 -6.92 -21.48
C ALA A 81 14.71 -5.90 -20.63
N GLU A 82 14.12 -4.75 -20.29
CA GLU A 82 14.73 -3.82 -19.34
C GLU A 82 14.76 -4.38 -17.91
N ALA A 83 13.68 -5.04 -17.48
CA ALA A 83 13.63 -5.66 -16.16
C ALA A 83 14.65 -6.79 -16.05
N LEU A 84 14.78 -7.66 -17.06
CA LEU A 84 15.78 -8.74 -17.08
C LEU A 84 17.21 -8.19 -17.01
N ARG A 85 17.55 -7.21 -17.86
CA ARG A 85 18.89 -6.59 -17.87
C ARG A 85 19.23 -5.89 -16.56
N SER A 86 18.24 -5.51 -15.75
CA SER A 86 18.51 -4.92 -14.43
C SER A 86 19.11 -5.90 -13.41
N LEU A 87 19.07 -7.21 -13.70
CA LEU A 87 19.79 -8.24 -12.93
C LEU A 87 21.29 -8.28 -13.23
N GLU A 88 21.69 -7.78 -14.40
CA GLU A 88 23.09 -7.70 -14.81
C GLU A 88 23.71 -6.48 -14.12
N GLU A 89 24.52 -6.69 -13.09
CA GLU A 89 25.21 -5.65 -12.31
C GLU A 89 26.24 -4.89 -13.18
N THR A 90 25.74 -4.08 -14.10
CA THR A 90 26.51 -3.36 -15.12
C THR A 90 26.30 -1.86 -14.99
N GLU A 91 27.31 -1.07 -15.42
CA GLU A 91 27.21 0.41 -15.43
C GLU A 91 26.07 0.93 -16.32
N ASN A 92 25.59 0.10 -17.26
CA ASN A 92 24.52 0.43 -18.20
C ASN A 92 23.16 -0.19 -17.80
N ALA A 93 22.98 -0.56 -16.54
CA ALA A 93 21.71 -1.10 -16.05
C ALA A 93 20.54 -0.13 -16.35
N PRO A 94 19.41 -0.63 -16.88
CA PRO A 94 18.25 0.22 -17.17
C PRO A 94 17.76 0.98 -15.94
N LYS A 95 17.41 2.26 -16.11
CA LYS A 95 16.81 3.05 -15.04
C LYS A 95 15.33 2.68 -14.90
N PRO A 96 14.85 2.39 -13.68
CA PRO A 96 13.43 2.12 -13.47
C PRO A 96 12.60 3.38 -13.75
N VAL A 97 11.41 3.20 -14.32
CA VAL A 97 10.46 4.30 -14.57
C VAL A 97 9.67 4.67 -13.34
N LEU A 98 9.58 3.75 -12.39
CA LEU A 98 8.86 3.92 -11.15
C LEU A 98 9.54 3.06 -10.09
N SER A 99 9.62 3.57 -8.87
CA SER A 99 10.28 2.87 -7.77
C SER A 99 9.60 3.20 -6.46
N THR A 100 9.55 2.23 -5.56
CA THR A 100 9.04 2.41 -4.21
C THR A 100 9.75 1.46 -3.25
N PHE A 101 9.51 1.64 -1.96
CA PHE A 101 10.05 0.77 -0.91
C PHE A 101 8.92 0.07 -0.16
N ILE A 102 9.02 -1.26 -0.07
CA ILE A 102 8.14 -2.07 0.77
C ILE A 102 8.68 -2.05 2.21
N ALA A 103 7.77 -1.93 3.18
CA ALA A 103 8.11 -1.96 4.60
C ALA A 103 8.58 -3.36 5.04
N GLU A 104 9.58 -3.45 5.93
CA GLU A 104 10.23 -4.74 6.27
C GLU A 104 9.34 -5.77 6.96
N LYS A 105 8.29 -5.31 7.65
CA LYS A 105 7.50 -6.13 8.57
C LYS A 105 6.06 -6.29 8.11
N THR A 106 5.81 -6.17 6.81
CA THR A 106 4.45 -6.24 6.28
C THR A 106 4.28 -7.49 5.44
N ASN A 107 3.41 -8.40 5.89
CA ASN A 107 3.07 -9.60 5.11
C ASN A 107 2.17 -9.25 3.90
N ARG A 108 1.54 -8.07 3.89
CA ARG A 108 0.71 -7.58 2.79
C ARG A 108 0.90 -6.08 2.57
N THR A 109 1.14 -5.67 1.33
CA THR A 109 1.37 -4.28 0.93
C THR A 109 0.35 -3.83 -0.11
N LEU A 110 -0.33 -2.72 0.13
CA LEU A 110 -1.12 -2.04 -0.88
C LEU A 110 -0.22 -1.13 -1.72
N LEU A 111 -0.15 -1.40 -3.02
CA LEU A 111 0.42 -0.56 -4.06
C LEU A 111 -0.69 0.31 -4.66
N LEU A 112 -0.60 1.62 -4.41
CA LEU A 112 -1.55 2.60 -4.91
C LEU A 112 -0.95 3.43 -6.03
N PHE A 113 -1.41 3.20 -7.25
CA PHE A 113 -1.04 3.94 -8.44
C PHE A 113 -2.03 5.10 -8.65
N VAL A 114 -1.52 6.32 -8.86
CA VAL A 114 -2.35 7.52 -9.04
C VAL A 114 -1.87 8.29 -10.26
N PHE A 115 -2.73 8.39 -11.27
CA PHE A 115 -2.51 9.22 -12.44
C PHE A 115 -3.04 10.63 -12.16
N ALA A 116 -2.32 11.67 -12.60
CA ALA A 116 -2.79 13.04 -12.40
C ALA A 116 -3.95 13.37 -13.34
N ASP A 117 -3.90 12.84 -14.57
CA ASP A 117 -4.97 12.84 -15.56
C ASP A 117 -5.13 11.44 -16.22
N LYS A 118 -6.30 11.17 -16.82
CA LYS A 118 -6.57 9.94 -17.58
C LYS A 118 -5.66 9.73 -18.79
N LYS A 119 -5.02 10.80 -19.29
CA LYS A 119 -4.08 10.76 -20.41
C LYS A 119 -2.64 10.51 -19.98
N ASP A 120 -2.34 10.60 -18.69
CA ASP A 120 -1.00 10.34 -18.18
C ASP A 120 -0.63 8.87 -18.37
N LYS A 121 0.60 8.63 -18.82
CA LYS A 121 1.12 7.27 -19.01
C LYS A 121 1.92 6.75 -17.81
N THR A 122 2.35 7.65 -16.92
CA THR A 122 3.20 7.30 -15.78
C THR A 122 2.50 7.68 -14.49
N PRO A 123 2.07 6.71 -13.66
CA PRO A 123 1.44 7.00 -12.39
C PRO A 123 2.47 7.43 -11.33
N LYS A 124 2.00 8.17 -10.32
CA LYS A 124 2.67 8.22 -9.02
C LYS A 124 2.34 6.94 -8.24
N LEU A 125 3.31 6.40 -7.51
CA LEU A 125 3.12 5.21 -6.68
C LEU A 125 3.26 5.56 -5.21
N LYS A 126 2.33 5.06 -4.41
CA LYS A 126 2.41 5.05 -2.95
C LYS A 126 2.25 3.63 -2.44
N THR A 127 2.88 3.35 -1.30
CA THR A 127 2.85 2.03 -0.67
C THR A 127 2.33 2.14 0.75
N TYR A 128 1.43 1.23 1.13
CA TYR A 128 0.87 1.16 2.47
C TYR A 128 0.98 -0.26 3.01
N GLY A 129 1.56 -0.40 4.21
CA GLY A 129 1.48 -1.66 4.94
C GLY A 129 0.03 -1.92 5.36
N VAL A 130 -0.50 -3.09 5.00
CA VAL A 130 -1.86 -3.52 5.31
C VAL A 130 -1.85 -4.93 5.88
N SER A 131 -0.85 -5.16 6.75
CA SER A 131 -0.59 -6.43 7.40
C SER A 131 -1.82 -6.95 8.15
N ASP A 132 -2.02 -8.25 8.18
CA ASP A 132 -3.13 -8.86 8.92
C ASP A 132 -2.99 -8.66 10.45
N SER A 133 -1.75 -8.46 10.93
CA SER A 133 -1.49 -8.07 12.33
C SER A 133 -2.11 -6.71 12.69
N ASP A 134 -2.21 -5.82 11.69
CA ASP A 134 -2.58 -4.42 11.88
C ASP A 134 -3.96 -4.11 11.27
N LEU A 135 -4.53 -5.00 10.47
CA LEU A 135 -5.84 -4.82 9.89
C LEU A 135 -6.45 -6.20 9.68
N SER A 136 -7.34 -6.58 10.59
CA SER A 136 -8.00 -7.88 10.56
C SER A 136 -9.27 -7.84 9.72
N GLU A 137 -9.86 -9.02 9.47
CA GLU A 137 -11.22 -9.17 8.94
C GLU A 137 -12.22 -8.26 9.68
N ALA A 138 -13.23 -7.79 8.96
CA ALA A 138 -14.21 -6.78 9.37
C ALA A 138 -13.68 -5.35 9.60
N ASP A 139 -12.36 -5.15 9.70
CA ASP A 139 -11.80 -3.82 9.95
C ASP A 139 -11.86 -2.92 8.71
N TYR A 140 -11.81 -1.61 8.97
CA TYR A 140 -11.76 -0.58 7.93
C TYR A 140 -10.43 0.15 7.99
N LYS A 141 -9.79 0.37 6.85
CA LYS A 141 -8.67 1.31 6.69
C LYS A 141 -9.13 2.47 5.82
N ILE A 142 -9.11 3.66 6.40
CA ILE A 142 -9.53 4.90 5.76
C ILE A 142 -8.28 5.65 5.32
N PHE A 143 -8.23 6.05 4.06
CA PHE A 143 -7.21 6.93 3.50
C PHE A 143 -7.85 8.27 3.15
N ASN A 144 -7.45 9.33 3.85
CA ASN A 144 -7.95 10.67 3.58
C ASN A 144 -6.95 11.44 2.71
N PHE A 145 -7.18 11.43 1.39
CA PHE A 145 -6.42 12.22 0.43
C PHE A 145 -7.02 13.60 0.16
N SER A 146 -8.15 13.94 0.80
CA SER A 146 -8.74 15.27 0.71
C SER A 146 -7.91 16.29 1.49
N LYS A 147 -8.12 17.57 1.19
CA LYS A 147 -7.54 18.70 1.95
C LYS A 147 -8.22 18.95 3.30
N GLN A 148 -9.26 18.20 3.61
CA GLN A 148 -10.14 18.46 4.75
C GLN A 148 -9.91 17.45 5.86
N ASN A 149 -10.02 17.90 7.12
CA ASN A 149 -10.17 16.98 8.24
C ASN A 149 -11.57 16.37 8.20
N LEU A 150 -11.62 15.05 8.30
CA LEU A 150 -12.87 14.29 8.21
C LEU A 150 -13.26 13.74 9.57
N TYR A 151 -14.56 13.77 9.83
CA TYR A 151 -15.20 13.20 11.00
C TYR A 151 -16.20 12.16 10.53
N LEU A 152 -15.89 10.89 10.73
CA LEU A 152 -16.68 9.79 10.24
C LEU A 152 -17.43 9.14 11.39
N ASN A 153 -18.63 8.66 11.10
CA ASN A 153 -19.40 7.83 11.99
C ASN A 153 -19.80 6.53 11.27
N PHE A 154 -19.44 5.40 11.84
CA PHE A 154 -19.82 4.06 11.40
C PHE A 154 -20.73 3.46 12.49
N ASN A 155 -22.05 3.57 12.30
CA ASN A 155 -23.07 3.39 13.33
C ASN A 155 -22.84 4.30 14.55
N ASP A 156 -22.25 3.75 15.61
CA ASP A 156 -21.90 4.40 16.86
C ASP A 156 -20.40 4.73 16.96
N LYS A 157 -19.57 4.15 16.08
CA LYS A 157 -18.13 4.36 16.07
C LYS A 157 -17.75 5.66 15.37
N LYS A 158 -17.39 6.66 16.16
CA LYS A 158 -16.87 7.94 15.69
C LYS A 158 -15.35 7.92 15.53
N VAL A 159 -14.86 8.46 14.43
CA VAL A 159 -13.43 8.57 14.13
C VAL A 159 -13.13 9.89 13.43
N ALA A 160 -11.99 10.50 13.74
CA ALA A 160 -11.46 11.63 12.99
C ALA A 160 -10.21 11.21 12.21
N VAL A 161 -10.09 11.68 10.97
CA VAL A 161 -8.93 11.43 10.10
C VAL A 161 -8.49 12.76 9.52
N ARG A 162 -7.25 13.19 9.78
CA ARG A 162 -6.77 14.48 9.28
C ARG A 162 -6.53 14.41 7.77
N ALA A 163 -6.46 15.59 7.14
CA ALA A 163 -6.06 15.71 5.75
C ALA A 163 -4.70 15.03 5.51
N GLY A 164 -4.61 14.15 4.52
CA GLY A 164 -3.39 13.43 4.16
C GLY A 164 -3.04 12.23 5.03
N GLU A 165 -3.80 11.95 6.10
CA GLU A 165 -3.56 10.81 7.00
C GLU A 165 -4.39 9.58 6.60
N ASP A 166 -3.97 8.41 7.06
CA ASP A 166 -4.77 7.19 7.07
C ASP A 166 -5.05 6.70 8.50
N ARG A 167 -6.13 5.92 8.67
CA ARG A 167 -6.53 5.41 9.98
C ARG A 167 -7.24 4.07 9.87
N ASN A 168 -6.87 3.16 10.77
CA ASN A 168 -7.60 1.92 10.97
C ASN A 168 -8.77 2.13 11.95
N VAL A 169 -9.92 1.55 11.65
CA VAL A 169 -11.12 1.57 12.48
C VAL A 169 -11.53 0.13 12.74
N ARG A 170 -11.62 -0.19 14.02
CA ARG A 170 -11.84 -1.56 14.50
C ARG A 170 -12.85 -1.53 15.64
N THR A 171 -13.73 -2.52 15.63
CA THR A 171 -14.83 -2.68 16.57
C THR A 171 -15.14 -4.19 16.67
N PRO A 172 -15.05 -4.83 17.85
CA PRO A 172 -15.29 -6.27 18.00
C PRO A 172 -16.66 -6.74 17.48
N GLU A 173 -17.68 -5.89 17.58
CA GLU A 173 -19.06 -6.15 17.18
C GLU A 173 -19.19 -6.41 15.68
N TRP A 174 -18.32 -5.80 14.85
CA TRP A 174 -18.33 -5.97 13.40
C TRP A 174 -17.91 -7.38 12.96
N LYS A 175 -17.26 -8.14 13.83
CA LYS A 175 -16.77 -9.49 13.50
C LYS A 175 -17.81 -10.59 13.60
N ARG A 176 -19.00 -10.30 14.15
CA ARG A 176 -19.97 -11.34 14.54
C ARG A 176 -20.91 -11.72 13.40
N GLU A 177 -21.46 -10.72 12.72
CA GLU A 177 -22.51 -10.94 11.74
C GLU A 177 -22.50 -9.89 10.63
N VAL A 178 -23.13 -10.27 9.53
CA VAL A 178 -23.46 -9.37 8.43
C VAL A 178 -24.46 -8.35 8.95
N GLN A 179 -24.18 -7.07 8.73
CA GLN A 179 -25.06 -5.98 9.18
C GLN A 179 -25.07 -4.82 8.19
N ASP A 180 -26.13 -4.03 8.24
CA ASP A 180 -26.18 -2.75 7.54
C ASP A 180 -25.56 -1.66 8.42
N MET A 181 -24.55 -1.00 7.88
CA MET A 181 -23.79 0.01 8.60
C MET A 181 -24.19 1.40 8.13
N ASN A 182 -24.73 2.21 9.03
CA ASN A 182 -24.96 3.63 8.77
C ASN A 182 -23.62 4.34 8.75
N VAL A 183 -23.31 4.98 7.63
CA VAL A 183 -22.04 5.65 7.41
C VAL A 183 -22.26 7.13 7.11
N LEU A 184 -21.75 7.98 7.99
CA LEU A 184 -21.87 9.43 7.91
C LEU A 184 -20.49 10.06 7.86
N PHE A 185 -20.24 10.95 6.91
CA PHE A 185 -19.00 11.73 6.90
C PHE A 185 -19.36 13.19 7.09
N GLY A 186 -18.60 13.84 7.96
CA GLY A 186 -18.66 15.26 8.21
C GLY A 186 -17.32 15.93 7.93
N ALA A 187 -17.38 17.18 7.48
CA ALA A 187 -16.22 18.02 7.27
C ALA A 187 -16.55 19.48 7.63
N LYS A 188 -15.52 20.27 7.93
CA LYS A 188 -15.66 21.72 8.09
C LYS A 188 -15.46 22.39 6.74
N LEU A 189 -16.54 22.81 6.10
CA LEU A 189 -16.50 23.43 4.77
C LEU A 189 -16.33 24.95 4.88
N ASN A 190 -15.61 25.54 3.92
CA ASN A 190 -15.53 26.99 3.70
C ASN A 190 -15.19 27.81 4.95
N GLY A 191 -14.29 27.33 5.80
CA GLY A 191 -13.89 28.02 7.04
C GLY A 191 -14.93 27.98 8.16
N SER A 192 -16.02 27.21 8.01
CA SER A 192 -17.00 26.97 9.08
C SER A 192 -16.34 26.40 10.33
N LYS A 193 -16.79 26.87 11.50
CA LYS A 193 -16.39 26.30 12.79
C LYS A 193 -17.08 24.97 13.07
N GLU A 194 -18.26 24.76 12.47
CA GLU A 194 -19.11 23.60 12.68
C GLU A 194 -18.84 22.51 11.64
N VAL A 195 -18.94 21.26 12.09
CA VAL A 195 -18.85 20.09 11.22
C VAL A 195 -20.18 19.91 10.52
N GLN A 196 -20.17 19.97 9.19
CA GLN A 196 -21.36 19.73 8.38
C GLN A 196 -21.32 18.31 7.84
N ARG A 197 -22.47 17.64 7.80
CA ARG A 197 -22.59 16.34 7.14
C ARG A 197 -22.47 16.52 5.63
N VAL A 198 -21.51 15.85 5.02
CA VAL A 198 -21.21 15.93 3.58
C VAL A 198 -21.47 14.62 2.84
N TYR A 199 -21.67 13.53 3.58
CA TYR A 199 -22.04 12.23 3.04
C TYR A 199 -22.87 11.44 4.05
N SER A 200 -23.84 10.67 3.54
CA SER A 200 -24.69 9.76 4.31
C SER A 200 -25.05 8.58 3.43
N SER A 201 -24.80 7.37 3.89
CA SER A 201 -25.13 6.14 3.16
C SER A 201 -25.29 4.97 4.13
N VAL A 202 -25.87 3.88 3.66
CA VAL A 202 -25.94 2.60 4.37
C VAL A 202 -25.12 1.59 3.59
N TRP A 203 -24.20 0.92 4.27
CA TRP A 203 -23.24 0.02 3.68
C TRP A 203 -23.44 -1.39 4.21
N ALA A 204 -23.63 -2.36 3.32
CA ALA A 204 -23.57 -3.77 3.71
C ALA A 204 -22.17 -4.09 4.24
N HIS A 205 -22.10 -4.47 5.51
CA HIS A 205 -20.92 -4.91 6.21
C HIS A 205 -20.88 -6.43 6.26
N ARG A 206 -19.68 -6.98 6.10
CA ARG A 206 -19.41 -8.40 5.95
C ARG A 206 -18.19 -8.74 6.81
N PRO A 207 -18.33 -9.57 7.87
CA PRO A 207 -17.24 -9.88 8.79
C PRO A 207 -16.01 -10.45 8.11
N GLU A 208 -16.17 -11.22 7.04
CA GLU A 208 -15.08 -11.89 6.33
C GLU A 208 -14.23 -10.93 5.46
N ARG A 209 -14.60 -9.65 5.37
CA ARG A 209 -13.98 -8.68 4.47
C ARG A 209 -13.25 -7.59 5.22
N ARG A 210 -12.05 -7.27 4.75
CA ARG A 210 -11.34 -6.03 5.12
C ARG A 210 -11.75 -4.93 4.15
N ASN A 211 -12.02 -3.74 4.67
CA ASN A 211 -12.54 -2.64 3.87
C ASN A 211 -11.49 -1.53 3.73
N PHE A 212 -11.28 -1.06 2.51
CA PHE A 212 -10.41 0.07 2.20
C PHE A 212 -11.27 1.22 1.68
N ILE A 213 -11.23 2.36 2.36
CA ILE A 213 -12.00 3.55 2.02
C ILE A 213 -11.03 4.65 1.59
N PHE A 214 -11.13 5.10 0.35
CA PHE A 214 -10.31 6.17 -0.19
C PHE A 214 -11.15 7.41 -0.42
N ILE A 215 -10.70 8.53 0.12
CA ILE A 215 -11.47 9.78 0.14
C ILE A 215 -10.66 10.88 -0.52
N PHE A 216 -11.26 11.58 -1.49
CA PHE A 216 -10.64 12.64 -2.28
C PHE A 216 -11.53 13.88 -2.30
N ASP A 217 -10.95 15.05 -2.57
CA ASP A 217 -11.75 16.21 -2.98
C ASP A 217 -12.37 15.94 -4.36
N SER A 218 -13.67 16.18 -4.52
CA SER A 218 -14.36 15.95 -5.80
C SER A 218 -14.36 17.17 -6.74
N GLY A 219 -14.15 18.38 -6.19
CA GLY A 219 -14.37 19.65 -6.89
C GLY A 219 -15.84 20.07 -7.01
N ASP A 220 -16.81 19.21 -6.65
CA ASP A 220 -18.24 19.53 -6.64
C ASP A 220 -18.64 20.15 -5.30
N ARG A 221 -19.24 21.34 -5.33
CA ARG A 221 -19.69 22.05 -4.12
C ARG A 221 -20.77 21.29 -3.35
N ASN A 222 -21.65 20.56 -4.04
CA ASN A 222 -22.77 19.85 -3.43
C ASN A 222 -22.37 18.45 -2.94
N ARG A 223 -21.31 17.88 -3.53
CA ARG A 223 -20.74 16.60 -3.12
C ARG A 223 -19.23 16.76 -2.98
N PRO A 224 -18.71 17.43 -1.94
CA PRO A 224 -17.32 17.86 -1.85
C PRO A 224 -16.31 16.70 -1.78
N LEU A 225 -16.76 15.49 -1.49
CA LEU A 225 -15.92 14.30 -1.36
C LEU A 225 -16.25 13.24 -2.42
N GLY A 226 -15.20 12.77 -3.11
CA GLY A 226 -15.19 11.50 -3.82
C GLY A 226 -14.84 10.38 -2.84
N ILE A 227 -15.70 9.37 -2.72
CA ILE A 227 -15.51 8.25 -1.79
C ILE A 227 -15.52 6.96 -2.60
N TYR A 228 -14.44 6.19 -2.50
CA TYR A 228 -14.28 4.88 -3.14
C TYR A 228 -14.09 3.83 -2.06
N ARG A 229 -14.85 2.75 -2.16
CA ARG A 229 -14.78 1.62 -1.24
C ARG A 229 -14.37 0.38 -2.01
N TYR A 230 -13.35 -0.29 -1.50
CA TYR A 230 -12.91 -1.59 -1.97
C TYR A 230 -12.85 -2.55 -0.79
N TYR A 231 -12.82 -3.84 -1.09
CA TYR A 231 -12.63 -4.86 -0.08
C TYR A 231 -11.65 -5.91 -0.54
N ASP A 232 -11.07 -6.57 0.44
CA ASP A 232 -10.15 -7.70 0.31
C ASP A 232 -10.62 -8.80 1.25
N VAL A 233 -10.34 -10.05 0.89
CA VAL A 233 -10.56 -11.21 1.74
C VAL A 233 -9.17 -11.76 2.06
N PRO A 234 -8.72 -11.68 3.32
CA PRO A 234 -7.42 -12.20 3.71
C PRO A 234 -7.22 -13.65 3.29
N SER A 235 -6.07 -13.94 2.68
CA SER A 235 -5.71 -15.30 2.31
C SER A 235 -5.54 -16.14 3.58
N VAL A 236 -6.27 -17.26 3.66
CA VAL A 236 -6.24 -18.19 4.81
C VAL A 236 -4.81 -18.70 5.10
N ALA A 237 -3.92 -18.70 4.10
CA ALA A 237 -2.54 -19.14 4.20
C ALA A 237 -1.69 -18.33 5.20
N ALA A 238 -2.05 -17.08 5.52
CA ALA A 238 -1.38 -16.32 6.58
C ALA A 238 -1.59 -16.90 8.00
N ARG A 239 -2.54 -17.83 8.18
CA ARG A 239 -2.83 -18.49 9.47
C ARG A 239 -1.93 -19.70 9.78
N LYS A 240 -1.06 -20.15 8.86
CA LYS A 240 -0.28 -21.40 9.03
C LYS A 240 1.14 -21.25 9.61
N ASN A 241 1.55 -20.07 10.02
CA ASN A 241 2.83 -19.87 10.73
C ASN A 241 2.65 -19.69 12.25
N ASP A 242 1.63 -20.32 12.84
CA ASP A 242 1.64 -20.67 14.27
C ASP A 242 2.35 -22.04 14.39
N PRO A 243 3.54 -22.13 15.00
CA PRO A 243 4.24 -23.40 15.17
C PRO A 243 3.59 -24.32 16.22
N SER A 244 2.43 -23.94 16.76
CA SER A 244 1.65 -24.77 17.67
C SER A 244 0.30 -25.19 17.05
N GLY A 245 0.15 -26.48 16.74
CA GLY A 245 -1.16 -27.07 16.41
C GLY A 245 -1.21 -27.85 15.10
N GLY A 246 -0.28 -28.79 14.90
CA GLY A 246 -0.54 -29.90 13.98
C GLY A 246 -1.47 -30.89 14.64
N ASP A 247 -2.74 -30.85 14.28
CA ASP A 247 -3.63 -32.02 14.24
C ASP A 247 -4.61 -31.79 13.08
N ALA A 248 -4.43 -32.58 12.01
CA ALA A 248 -5.36 -32.62 10.91
C ALA A 248 -6.61 -33.40 11.36
N PRO A 249 -7.84 -32.92 11.08
CA PRO A 249 -9.00 -33.80 11.21
C PRO A 249 -8.96 -34.81 10.06
N GLU A 250 -8.57 -36.04 10.38
CA GLU A 250 -8.91 -37.21 9.59
C GLU A 250 -10.44 -37.38 9.52
N GLY A 251 -10.93 -37.70 8.33
CA GLY A 251 -12.14 -38.49 8.16
C GLY A 251 -13.46 -37.73 8.00
N ILE A 252 -13.80 -37.40 6.75
CA ILE A 252 -15.18 -37.56 6.27
C ILE A 252 -15.10 -38.13 4.86
N ASP A 253 -15.01 -39.45 4.78
CA ASP A 253 -15.43 -40.22 3.62
C ASP A 253 -16.40 -41.30 4.12
N LYS A 254 -17.51 -41.46 3.38
CA LYS A 254 -18.65 -42.38 3.57
C LYS A 254 -19.85 -41.84 4.37
N ALA A 255 -20.87 -41.40 3.62
CA ALA A 255 -22.24 -41.91 3.75
C ALA A 255 -23.14 -41.28 2.67
N LEU A 256 -23.15 -41.86 1.47
CA LEU A 256 -24.28 -41.81 0.53
C LEU A 256 -24.31 -43.16 -0.22
N GLU A 257 -24.89 -44.15 0.45
CA GLU A 257 -25.71 -45.21 -0.12
C GLU A 257 -26.99 -45.29 0.72
#